data_AF-A0A3P6DM03-F1
#
_entry.id   AF-A0A3P6DM03-F1
#
_cell.length_a   1.000
_cell.length_b   1.000
_cell.length_c   1.000
_cell.angle_alpha   90.00
_cell.angle_beta   90.00
_cell.angle_gamma   90.00
#
_symmetry.space_group_name_H-M   'P 1'
#
loop_
_entity.id
_entity.type
_entity.pdbx_description
1 polymer ?
#
loop_
_entity_poly.entity_id
_entity_poly.type
_entity_poly.pdbx_seq_one_letter_code
_entity_poly.pdbx_strand_id
1 'polypeptide(L)'
;MLRSSSTVLPCLLLISAVAIALSLDNDDDVCVFTVYIRTGTVWKAGSDSVMSLRLYDSYGQNAVISDLVSWGGLMGPFHDYYERGNLDIFTGLGSCLSGPVCAMNLTSDGSGDHHGWYCNYVEVTMSESRRRSCSQEKFTVEQWLARDTSPYELSAIRNQCSDSVENR
;
A
#
# COMPACT_ATOMS: atom_id res chain seq x y z
N MET A 1 -68.93 -7.21 -52.57
CA MET A 1 -68.32 -8.23 -51.68
C MET A 1 -66.94 -7.75 -51.27
N LEU A 2 -66.62 -7.92 -49.98
CA LEU A 2 -65.44 -7.45 -49.24
C LEU A 2 -64.08 -7.50 -49.99
N ARG A 3 -63.23 -6.47 -49.80
CA ARG A 3 -62.04 -6.56 -48.92
C ARG A 3 -61.25 -5.24 -48.89
N SER A 4 -61.16 -4.69 -47.68
CA SER A 4 -60.10 -3.79 -47.22
C SER A 4 -58.74 -4.50 -47.37
N SER A 5 -57.71 -3.76 -47.80
CA SER A 5 -56.33 -4.20 -47.61
C SER A 5 -55.46 -2.99 -47.26
N SER A 6 -55.22 -2.84 -45.96
CA SER A 6 -54.19 -1.97 -45.40
C SER A 6 -52.82 -2.49 -45.81
N THR A 7 -52.05 -1.70 -46.54
CA THR A 7 -50.61 -1.93 -46.68
C THR A 7 -49.90 -1.22 -45.53
N VAL A 8 -49.49 -2.04 -44.56
CA VAL A 8 -48.71 -1.65 -43.40
C VAL A 8 -47.31 -1.25 -43.88
N LEU A 9 -46.90 -0.02 -43.58
CA LEU A 9 -45.55 0.48 -43.81
C LEU A 9 -44.58 -0.35 -42.95
N PRO A 10 -43.66 -1.15 -43.52
CA PRO A 10 -42.69 -1.86 -42.71
C PRO A 10 -41.66 -0.83 -42.25
N CYS A 11 -41.76 -0.49 -40.97
CA CYS A 11 -40.77 0.27 -40.24
C CYS A 11 -39.42 -0.44 -40.42
N LEU A 12 -38.60 0.09 -41.33
CA LEU A 12 -37.23 -0.35 -41.54
C LEU A 12 -36.52 -0.21 -40.20
N LEU A 13 -36.27 -1.37 -39.59
CA LEU A 13 -35.46 -1.57 -38.40
C LEU A 13 -34.11 -0.91 -38.62
N LEU A 14 -33.98 0.35 -38.19
CA LEU A 14 -32.70 0.96 -37.95
C LEU A 14 -32.09 0.22 -36.78
N ILE A 15 -31.20 -0.71 -37.12
CA ILE A 15 -30.21 -1.30 -36.23
C ILE A 15 -29.34 -0.13 -35.75
N SER A 16 -29.82 0.65 -34.78
CA SER A 16 -28.97 1.60 -34.07
C SER A 16 -28.06 0.76 -33.19
N ALA A 17 -26.80 0.70 -33.59
CA ALA A 17 -25.73 0.04 -32.87
C ALA A 17 -25.89 0.24 -31.36
N VAL A 18 -26.26 -0.84 -30.66
CA VAL A 18 -25.96 -0.95 -29.24
C VAL A 18 -24.43 -1.06 -29.21
N ALA A 19 -23.78 0.10 -29.14
CA ALA A 19 -22.36 0.17 -28.87
C ALA A 19 -22.16 -0.59 -27.57
N ILE A 20 -21.39 -1.66 -27.70
CA ILE A 20 -21.04 -2.60 -26.64
C ILE A 20 -20.59 -1.78 -25.43
N ALA A 21 -21.28 -1.98 -24.31
CA ALA A 21 -20.84 -1.49 -23.02
C ALA A 21 -19.50 -2.16 -22.69
N LEU A 22 -18.40 -1.50 -23.03
CA LEU A 22 -17.12 -1.67 -22.37
C LEU A 22 -16.81 -0.34 -21.70
N SER A 23 -17.53 -0.06 -20.61
CA SER A 23 -16.94 0.72 -19.52
C SER A 23 -15.77 -0.11 -19.00
N LEU A 24 -14.60 0.06 -19.61
CA LEU A 24 -13.35 -0.24 -18.95
C LEU A 24 -13.25 0.77 -17.81
N ASP A 25 -13.80 0.36 -16.67
CA ASP A 25 -13.60 1.02 -15.38
C ASP A 25 -12.11 0.84 -15.07
N ASN A 26 -11.25 1.62 -15.72
CA ASN A 26 -9.88 1.83 -15.30
C ASN A 26 -9.94 2.76 -14.08
N ASP A 27 -10.65 2.33 -13.04
CA ASP A 27 -10.43 2.85 -11.71
C ASP A 27 -9.17 2.12 -11.27
N ASP A 28 -8.04 2.82 -11.23
CA ASP A 28 -6.90 2.31 -10.46
C ASP A 28 -7.46 2.00 -9.08
N ASP A 29 -7.61 0.72 -8.70
CA ASP A 29 -8.19 0.35 -7.41
C ASP A 29 -7.33 1.06 -6.33
N VAL A 30 -7.89 2.10 -5.69
CA VAL A 30 -7.21 2.89 -4.67
C VAL A 30 -7.53 2.28 -3.30
N CYS A 31 -6.48 1.98 -2.55
CA CYS A 31 -6.57 1.44 -1.21
C CYS A 31 -6.15 2.47 -0.17
N VAL A 32 -6.76 2.39 1.01
CA VAL A 32 -6.28 3.09 2.20
C VAL A 32 -5.27 2.19 2.89
N PHE A 33 -4.09 2.73 3.13
CA PHE A 33 -3.06 2.09 3.93
C PHE A 33 -2.96 2.81 5.27
N THR A 34 -2.85 2.03 6.34
CA THR A 34 -2.49 2.53 7.67
C THR A 34 -1.24 1.79 8.12
N VAL A 35 -0.19 2.53 8.45
CA VAL A 35 1.11 2.01 8.84
C VAL A 35 1.40 2.45 10.26
N TYR A 36 1.72 1.50 11.12
CA TYR A 36 2.18 1.71 12.48
C TYR A 36 3.66 1.32 12.55
N ILE A 37 4.51 2.24 13.02
CA ILE A 37 5.93 1.99 13.16
C ILE A 37 6.32 2.17 14.62
N ARG A 38 6.91 1.13 15.20
CA ARG A 38 7.45 1.20 16.55
C ARG A 38 8.96 1.37 16.48
N THR A 39 9.45 2.53 16.93
CA THR A 39 10.88 2.69 17.23
C THR A 39 11.22 1.93 18.51
N GLY A 40 12.35 1.23 18.53
CA GLY A 40 12.78 0.48 19.69
C GLY A 40 13.16 1.38 20.88
N THR A 41 13.36 0.75 22.03
CA THR A 41 13.69 1.43 23.30
C THR A 41 15.18 1.41 23.62
N VAL A 42 16.01 0.81 22.75
CA VAL A 42 17.46 0.78 22.92
C VAL A 42 18.04 2.20 22.89
N TRP A 43 19.21 2.37 23.51
CA TRP A 43 19.84 3.69 23.57
C TRP A 43 20.15 4.20 22.15
N LYS A 44 19.78 5.47 21.89
CA LYS A 44 19.88 6.12 20.56
C LYS A 44 19.10 5.45 19.42
N ALA A 45 17.97 4.81 19.72
CA ALA A 45 17.13 4.21 18.69
C ALA A 45 16.43 5.21 17.74
N GLY A 46 16.31 6.48 18.13
CA GLY A 46 15.59 7.52 17.37
C GLY A 46 16.37 8.06 16.18
N SER A 47 15.70 8.70 15.22
CA SER A 47 16.34 9.19 14.01
C SER A 47 15.61 10.35 13.33
N ASP A 48 16.39 11.26 12.73
CA ASP A 48 15.90 12.39 11.93
C ASP A 48 15.89 12.12 10.42
N SER A 49 16.18 10.88 10.00
CA SER A 49 16.26 10.50 8.58
C SER A 49 14.88 10.49 7.91
N VAL A 50 14.88 10.39 6.57
CA VAL A 50 13.65 10.13 5.80
C VAL A 50 13.46 8.63 5.64
N MET A 51 12.28 8.16 6.04
CA MET A 51 11.92 6.76 6.01
C MET A 51 10.97 6.47 4.83
N SER A 52 11.36 5.51 3.99
CA SER A 52 10.56 4.99 2.88
C SER A 52 10.08 3.57 3.18
N LEU A 53 8.92 3.21 2.65
CA LEU A 53 8.34 1.88 2.77
C LEU A 53 7.86 1.39 1.42
N ARG A 54 8.23 0.17 1.06
CA ARG A 54 7.65 -0.55 -0.07
C ARG A 54 6.99 -1.82 0.43
N LEU A 55 5.75 -2.04 0.01
CA LEU A 55 4.93 -3.19 0.38
C LEU A 55 4.71 -4.07 -0.82
N TYR A 56 4.57 -5.38 -0.61
CA TYR A 56 4.35 -6.34 -1.67
C TYR A 56 3.28 -7.36 -1.30
N ASP A 57 2.60 -7.87 -2.32
CA ASP A 57 1.80 -9.09 -2.23
C ASP A 57 2.54 -10.31 -2.80
N SER A 58 1.91 -11.47 -2.71
CA SER A 58 2.45 -12.75 -3.21
C SER A 58 2.53 -12.81 -4.73
N TYR A 59 1.88 -11.89 -5.45
CA TYR A 59 1.87 -11.82 -6.91
C TYR A 59 2.98 -10.90 -7.45
N GLY A 60 3.77 -10.28 -6.57
CA GLY A 60 4.85 -9.37 -6.92
C GLY A 60 4.40 -7.94 -7.22
N GLN A 61 3.11 -7.62 -7.03
CA GLN A 61 2.67 -6.22 -7.06
C GLN A 61 3.19 -5.49 -5.83
N ASN A 62 3.32 -4.17 -5.94
CA ASN A 62 3.86 -3.37 -4.84
C ASN A 62 3.25 -1.97 -4.75
N ALA A 63 3.23 -1.46 -3.53
CA ALA A 63 2.91 -0.08 -3.20
C ALA A 63 4.17 0.59 -2.64
N VAL A 64 4.48 1.81 -3.10
CA VAL A 64 5.71 2.54 -2.78
C VAL A 64 5.37 3.84 -2.07
N ILE A 65 5.98 4.04 -0.91
CA ILE A 65 5.89 5.25 -0.11
C ILE A 65 7.31 5.79 0.05
N SER A 66 7.65 6.87 -0.64
CA SER A 66 9.01 7.42 -0.64
C SER A 66 9.37 8.19 0.63
N ASP A 67 8.39 8.79 1.29
CA ASP A 67 8.54 9.47 2.57
C ASP A 67 7.24 9.30 3.35
N LEU A 68 7.29 8.53 4.43
CA LEU A 68 6.13 8.20 5.26
C LEU A 68 5.52 9.44 5.92
N VAL A 69 6.35 10.41 6.36
CA VAL A 69 5.87 11.59 7.10
C VAL A 69 5.05 12.47 6.16
N SER A 70 5.61 12.84 5.00
CA SER A 70 4.90 13.68 4.03
C SER A 70 3.76 12.96 3.32
N TRP A 71 3.82 11.63 3.19
CA TRP A 71 2.75 10.84 2.60
C TRP A 71 1.50 10.78 3.47
N GLY A 72 1.64 10.66 4.79
CA GLY A 72 0.47 10.37 5.63
C GLY A 72 0.65 10.51 7.15
N GLY A 73 1.64 11.26 7.64
CA GLY A 73 1.88 11.43 9.08
C GLY A 73 0.64 11.89 9.85
N LEU A 74 0.24 11.12 10.87
CA LEU A 74 -1.02 11.30 11.60
C LEU A 74 -0.83 11.73 13.07
N MET A 75 0.39 12.08 13.48
CA MET A 75 0.69 12.39 14.89
C MET A 75 0.43 13.85 15.26
N GLY A 76 0.03 14.68 14.29
CA GLY A 76 -0.25 16.10 14.49
C GLY A 76 0.95 17.01 14.19
N PRO A 77 0.74 18.34 14.27
CA PRO A 77 1.79 19.30 13.98
C PRO A 77 2.88 19.27 15.06
N PHE A 78 4.13 19.48 14.65
CA PHE A 78 5.33 19.51 15.52
C PHE A 78 5.67 18.19 16.23
N HIS A 79 5.00 17.08 15.88
CA HIS A 79 5.42 15.76 16.36
C HIS A 79 6.78 15.40 15.76
N ASP A 80 7.66 14.89 16.62
CA ASP A 80 8.97 14.40 16.23
C ASP A 80 8.89 12.89 15.97
N TYR A 81 8.89 12.53 14.69
CA TYR A 81 8.69 11.17 14.23
C TYR A 81 9.94 10.33 14.48
N TYR A 82 9.75 9.01 14.60
CA TYR A 82 10.80 8.02 14.71
C TYR A 82 11.64 8.08 15.99
N GLU A 83 11.19 8.83 16.99
CA GLU A 83 11.90 8.95 18.27
C GLU A 83 11.85 7.70 19.14
N ARG A 84 12.88 7.53 19.98
CA ARG A 84 13.08 6.31 20.79
C ARG A 84 11.83 5.94 21.59
N GLY A 85 11.32 4.74 21.33
CA GLY A 85 10.17 4.17 22.03
C GLY A 85 8.81 4.62 21.51
N ASN A 86 8.75 5.60 20.60
CA ASN A 86 7.51 6.10 20.02
C ASN A 86 6.84 5.05 19.13
N LEU A 87 5.52 5.16 19.05
CA LEU A 87 4.68 4.52 18.05
C LEU A 87 4.16 5.63 17.14
N ASP A 88 4.58 5.61 15.88
CA ASP A 88 4.18 6.58 14.88
C ASP A 88 3.17 5.95 13.93
N ILE A 89 2.17 6.74 13.54
CA ILE A 89 1.05 6.30 12.72
C ILE A 89 1.02 7.13 11.45
N PHE A 90 0.89 6.43 10.32
CA PHE A 90 0.76 7.02 9.00
C PHE A 90 -0.49 6.46 8.34
N THR A 91 -1.24 7.30 7.63
CA THR A 91 -2.36 6.85 6.81
C THR A 91 -2.42 7.62 5.51
N GLY A 92 -2.65 6.91 4.41
CA GLY A 92 -2.66 7.52 3.10
C GLY A 92 -3.26 6.60 2.04
N LEU A 93 -3.46 7.17 0.86
CA LEU A 93 -3.92 6.45 -0.32
C LEU A 93 -2.72 5.87 -1.09
N GLY A 94 -2.92 4.72 -1.70
CA GLY A 94 -1.97 4.09 -2.62
C GLY A 94 -2.67 3.13 -3.57
N SER A 95 -1.97 2.70 -4.60
CA SER A 95 -2.46 1.63 -5.48
C SER A 95 -2.70 0.36 -4.65
N CYS A 96 -3.87 -0.25 -4.82
CA CYS A 96 -4.17 -1.52 -4.19
C CYS A 96 -3.20 -2.61 -4.67
N LEU A 97 -2.86 -3.51 -3.76
CA LEU A 97 -2.26 -4.78 -4.11
C LEU A 97 -3.37 -5.77 -4.51
N SER A 98 -3.06 -6.71 -5.39
CA SER A 98 -4.00 -7.75 -5.81
C SER A 98 -4.22 -8.81 -4.73
N GLY A 99 -3.22 -9.00 -3.86
CA GLY A 99 -3.28 -9.90 -2.71
C GLY A 99 -3.10 -9.17 -1.38
N PRO A 100 -3.17 -9.93 -0.26
CA PRO A 100 -2.80 -9.40 1.04
C PRO A 100 -1.33 -8.96 1.06
N VAL A 101 -1.03 -7.92 1.85
CA VAL A 101 0.34 -7.50 2.14
C VAL A 101 1.05 -8.67 2.82
N CYS A 102 2.19 -9.09 2.29
CA CYS A 102 2.96 -10.21 2.87
C CYS A 102 4.46 -9.99 2.86
N ALA A 103 4.96 -8.95 2.20
CA ALA A 103 6.36 -8.56 2.32
C ALA A 103 6.52 -7.04 2.36
N MET A 104 7.65 -6.60 2.91
CA MET A 104 8.04 -5.21 2.94
C MET A 104 9.54 -5.00 2.71
N ASN A 105 9.89 -3.82 2.23
CA ASN A 105 11.22 -3.22 2.31
C ASN A 105 11.09 -1.85 2.99
N LEU A 106 11.60 -1.75 4.21
CA LEU A 106 11.70 -0.51 4.98
C LEU A 106 13.10 0.07 4.77
N THR A 107 13.21 1.35 4.40
CA THR A 107 14.48 2.00 4.08
C THR A 107 14.60 3.33 4.81
N SER A 108 15.79 3.65 5.32
CA SER A 108 16.19 4.97 5.77
C SER A 108 17.13 5.59 4.73
N ASP A 109 17.03 6.90 4.50
CA ASP A 109 18.00 7.61 3.66
C ASP A 109 19.35 7.86 4.39
N GLY A 110 19.38 7.66 5.71
CA GLY A 110 20.55 7.87 6.57
C GLY A 110 21.02 9.32 6.63
N SER A 111 20.09 10.28 6.47
CA SER A 111 20.37 11.72 6.62
C SER A 111 20.18 12.21 8.06
N GLY A 112 20.59 13.45 8.34
CA GLY A 112 20.45 14.08 9.66
C GLY A 112 21.59 13.77 10.64
N ASP A 113 21.59 14.48 11.76
CA ASP A 113 22.60 14.31 12.82
C ASP A 113 22.38 13.00 13.60
N HIS A 114 21.13 12.56 13.71
CA HIS A 114 20.73 11.26 14.25
C HIS A 114 20.31 10.29 13.12
N HIS A 115 21.27 9.89 12.28
CA HIS A 115 21.00 9.08 11.08
C HIS A 115 20.76 7.58 11.33
N GLY A 116 21.15 7.07 12.52
CA GLY A 116 21.00 5.66 12.86
C GLY A 116 19.66 5.39 13.54
N TRP A 117 18.85 4.50 12.97
CA TRP A 117 17.50 4.21 13.48
C TRP A 117 17.37 2.76 13.91
N TYR A 118 16.76 2.47 15.07
CA TYR A 118 16.41 1.10 15.45
C TYR A 118 14.90 0.90 15.40
N CYS A 119 14.44 0.16 14.39
CA CYS A 119 13.04 -0.18 14.24
C CYS A 119 12.73 -1.50 14.97
N ASN A 120 11.66 -1.51 15.77
CA ASN A 120 11.17 -2.72 16.43
C ASN A 120 10.22 -3.51 15.51
N TYR A 121 9.16 -2.87 15.02
CA TYR A 121 8.25 -3.48 14.05
C TYR A 121 7.56 -2.44 13.17
N VAL A 122 7.06 -2.92 12.04
CA VAL A 122 6.10 -2.22 11.18
C VAL A 122 4.84 -3.07 11.09
N GLU A 123 3.69 -2.47 11.31
CA GLU A 123 2.39 -3.11 11.12
C GLU A 123 1.59 -2.33 10.08
N VAL A 124 1.03 -3.04 9.11
CA VAL A 124 0.37 -2.43 7.96
C VAL A 124 -1.01 -3.02 7.81
N THR A 125 -1.98 -2.13 7.64
CA THR A 125 -3.34 -2.46 7.24
C THR A 125 -3.61 -1.87 5.86
N MET A 126 -4.01 -2.70 4.91
CA MET A 126 -4.54 -2.28 3.60
C MET A 126 -6.04 -2.53 3.59
N SER A 127 -6.82 -1.50 3.25
CA SER A 127 -8.28 -1.58 3.15
C SER A 127 -8.75 -1.14 1.77
N GLU A 128 -9.50 -2.01 1.10
CA GLU A 128 -10.08 -1.76 -0.21
C GLU A 128 -11.56 -1.38 -0.07
N SER A 129 -11.91 -0.15 -0.50
CA SER A 129 -13.25 0.40 -0.31
C SER A 129 -14.33 -0.35 -1.10
N ARG A 130 -14.00 -0.84 -2.31
CA ARG A 130 -14.94 -1.51 -3.22
C ARG A 130 -15.26 -2.95 -2.81
N ARG A 131 -14.23 -3.74 -2.44
CA ARG A 131 -14.38 -5.17 -2.13
C ARG A 131 -14.59 -5.48 -0.65
N ARG A 132 -14.50 -4.49 0.25
CA ARG A 132 -14.56 -4.66 1.73
C ARG A 132 -13.55 -5.69 2.25
N SER A 133 -12.48 -5.92 1.50
CA SER A 133 -11.32 -6.72 1.87
C SER A 133 -10.39 -5.87 2.73
N CYS A 134 -9.86 -6.48 3.78
CA CYS A 134 -8.84 -5.89 4.63
C CYS A 134 -7.71 -6.91 4.79
N SER A 135 -6.47 -6.44 4.66
CA SER A 135 -5.26 -7.21 4.92
C SER A 135 -4.50 -6.50 6.02
N GLN A 136 -4.11 -7.24 7.06
CA GLN A 136 -3.25 -6.73 8.13
C GLN A 136 -2.05 -7.65 8.25
N GLU A 137 -0.85 -7.07 8.30
CA GLU A 137 0.40 -7.81 8.43
C GLU A 137 1.35 -7.08 9.36
N LYS A 138 2.05 -7.82 10.22
CA LYS A 138 3.02 -7.27 11.16
C LYS A 138 4.39 -7.87 10.90
N PHE A 139 5.32 -7.00 10.56
CA PHE A 139 6.71 -7.36 10.31
C PHE A 139 7.57 -6.99 11.52
N THR A 140 8.07 -8.01 12.22
CA THR A 140 9.13 -7.80 13.23
C THR A 140 10.43 -7.41 12.53
N VAL A 141 10.96 -6.24 12.89
CA VAL A 141 12.19 -5.71 12.30
C VAL A 141 13.37 -6.00 13.23
N GLU A 142 13.36 -5.45 14.44
CA GLU A 142 14.44 -5.59 15.44
C GLU A 142 15.85 -5.43 14.84
N GLN A 143 16.03 -4.34 14.08
CA GLN A 143 17.24 -4.09 13.30
C GLN A 143 17.60 -2.61 13.34
N TRP A 144 18.91 -2.34 13.40
CA TRP A 144 19.44 -1.02 13.06
C TRP A 144 19.37 -0.80 11.55
N LEU A 145 18.79 0.31 11.13
CA LEU A 145 18.93 0.89 9.80
C LEU A 145 19.95 2.02 9.94
N ALA A 146 21.23 1.67 9.83
CA ALA A 146 22.35 2.56 10.09
C ALA A 146 23.60 2.10 9.34
N ARG A 147 24.51 3.03 9.03
CA ARG A 147 25.83 2.70 8.43
C ARG A 147 26.94 2.49 9.45
N ASP A 148 26.74 2.93 10.68
CA ASP A 148 27.74 2.93 11.75
C ASP A 148 27.52 1.82 12.78
N THR A 149 26.42 1.08 12.66
CA THR A 149 26.02 0.01 13.58
C THR A 149 25.56 -1.22 12.80
N SER A 150 25.97 -2.42 13.24
CA SER A 150 25.55 -3.70 12.64
C SER A 150 24.02 -3.79 12.52
N PRO A 151 23.46 -4.21 11.37
CA PRO A 151 24.13 -4.88 10.24
C PRO A 151 24.81 -3.97 9.21
N TYR A 152 24.95 -2.66 9.47
CA TYR A 152 25.52 -1.68 8.53
C TYR A 152 24.68 -1.49 7.26
N GLU A 153 23.38 -1.75 7.35
CA GLU A 153 22.41 -1.62 6.26
C GLU A 153 21.44 -0.49 6.57
N LEU A 154 21.00 0.24 5.55
CA LEU A 154 19.93 1.24 5.66
C LEU A 154 18.56 0.68 5.28
N SER A 155 18.45 -0.62 5.07
CA SER A 155 17.21 -1.28 4.67
C SER A 155 16.95 -2.53 5.50
N ALA A 156 15.67 -2.83 5.71
CA ALA A 156 15.22 -4.08 6.31
C ALA A 156 14.11 -4.69 5.44
N ILE A 157 14.39 -5.87 4.88
CA ILE A 157 13.42 -6.63 4.09
C ILE A 157 12.82 -7.73 4.95
N ARG A 158 11.50 -7.87 4.94
CA ARG A 158 10.79 -8.99 5.57
C ARG A 158 9.84 -9.59 4.55
N ASN A 159 9.97 -10.88 4.28
CA ASN A 159 9.11 -11.61 3.35
C ASN A 159 8.42 -12.74 4.10
N GLN A 160 7.10 -12.64 4.22
CA GLN A 160 6.20 -13.60 4.86
C GLN A 160 5.17 -14.14 3.86
N CYS A 161 5.36 -13.90 2.56
CA CYS A 161 4.52 -14.47 1.53
C CYS A 161 4.66 -15.99 1.54
N SER A 162 3.55 -16.71 1.58
CA SER A 162 3.56 -18.17 1.48
C SER A 162 3.98 -18.57 0.06
N ASP A 163 4.93 -19.50 -0.07
CA ASP A 163 5.34 -20.08 -1.37
C ASP A 163 4.23 -20.86 -2.09
N SER A 164 3.03 -20.98 -1.52
CA SER A 164 1.96 -21.84 -2.01
C SER A 164 1.10 -21.16 -3.08
N VAL A 165 1.69 -20.80 -4.22
CA VAL A 165 0.98 -20.67 -5.51
C VAL A 165 1.78 -21.37 -6.62
N GLU A 166 2.23 -22.60 -6.36
CA GLU A 166 2.84 -23.45 -7.41
C GLU A 166 2.12 -24.80 -7.60
N ASN A 167 0.88 -24.97 -7.11
CA ASN A 167 0.09 -26.19 -7.40
C ASN A 167 -1.43 -25.96 -7.29
N ARG A 168 -2.01 -25.16 -8.19
CA ARG A 168 -3.43 -25.28 -8.51
C ARG A 168 -3.71 -24.98 -9.97
#